data_AF-A0A7K2Z1G1-F1
#
_entry.id   AF-A0A7K2Z1G1-F1
#
_cell.length_a   1.000
_cell.length_b   1.000
_cell.length_c   1.000
_cell.angle_alpha   90.00
_cell.angle_beta   90.00
_cell.angle_gamma   90.00
#
_symmetry.space_group_name_H-M   'P 1'
#
loop_
_entity.id
_entity.type
_entity.pdbx_description
1 polymer ?
#
loop_
_entity_poly.entity_id
_entity_poly.type
_entity_poly.pdbx_seq_one_letter_code
_entity_poly.pdbx_strand_id
1 'polypeptide(L)'
;MSTRPVIRAHHNGRTIELPGTLADIRAALPADEHAAFDHDIANAAIDDLPAVASAWAKTPEMRGHDDAIAAQVAAGDNGGLFNADGTSVET
;
A
#
# COMPACT_ATOMS: atom_id res chain seq x y z
N MET A 1 25.87 5.37 -11.47
CA MET A 1 24.60 4.63 -11.59
C MET A 1 23.66 5.21 -10.55
N SER A 2 22.62 5.95 -10.95
CA SER A 2 21.64 6.44 -9.97
C SER A 2 20.80 5.27 -9.50
N THR A 3 20.86 4.95 -8.22
CA THR A 3 19.98 3.96 -7.59
C THR A 3 18.53 4.37 -7.86
N ARG A 4 17.72 3.49 -8.45
CA ARG A 4 16.29 3.75 -8.64
C ARG A 4 15.65 3.95 -7.25
N PRO A 5 14.77 4.94 -7.08
CA PRO A 5 14.12 5.17 -5.79
C PRO A 5 13.27 3.95 -5.41
N VAL A 6 13.15 3.70 -4.10
CA VAL A 6 12.38 2.59 -3.53
C VAL A 6 11.51 3.08 -2.39
N ILE A 7 10.34 2.45 -2.21
CA ILE A 7 9.49 2.61 -1.04
C ILE A 7 9.86 1.50 -0.06
N ARG A 8 10.19 1.86 1.18
CA ARG A 8 10.47 0.86 2.24
C ARG A 8 9.18 0.57 2.98
N ALA A 9 8.75 -0.68 2.95
CA ALA A 9 7.60 -1.17 3.70
C ALA A 9 8.06 -2.20 4.74
N HIS A 10 7.31 -2.34 5.83
CA HIS A 10 7.53 -3.38 6.82
C HIS A 10 6.40 -4.40 6.72
N HIS A 11 6.74 -5.65 6.46
CA HIS A 11 5.78 -6.74 6.26
C HIS A 11 6.28 -8.00 6.99
N ASN A 12 5.44 -8.61 7.82
CA ASN A 12 5.79 -9.83 8.58
C ASN A 12 7.13 -9.74 9.36
N GLY A 13 7.38 -8.60 10.01
CA GLY A 13 8.60 -8.39 10.79
C GLY A 13 9.85 -8.11 9.94
N ARG A 14 9.73 -7.95 8.63
CA ARG A 14 10.84 -7.69 7.70
C ARG A 14 10.64 -6.38 6.95
N THR A 15 11.73 -5.66 6.72
CA THR A 15 11.74 -4.53 5.78
C THR A 15 11.89 -5.06 4.36
N ILE A 16 10.98 -4.64 3.48
CA ILE A 16 10.99 -4.96 2.05
C ILE A 16 11.09 -3.67 1.24
N GLU A 17 11.69 -3.76 0.05
CA GLU A 17 11.83 -2.64 -0.89
C GLU A 17 10.85 -2.81 -2.04
N LEU A 18 9.98 -1.82 -2.23
CA LEU A 18 9.00 -1.74 -3.30
C LEU A 18 9.46 -0.72 -4.36
N PRO A 19 8.95 -0.82 -5.61
CA PRO A 19 9.20 0.17 -6.65
C PRO A 19 8.87 1.60 -6.20
N GLY A 20 9.79 2.55 -6.40
CA GLY A 20 9.64 3.94 -5.92
C GLY A 20 9.30 4.98 -6.99
N THR A 21 8.95 4.57 -8.21
CA THR A 21 8.40 5.46 -9.24
C THR A 21 7.11 4.89 -9.81
N LEU A 22 6.21 5.76 -10.31
CA LEU A 22 4.99 5.32 -10.99
C LEU A 22 5.28 4.37 -12.17
N ALA A 23 6.37 4.62 -12.89
CA ALA A 23 6.79 3.78 -14.01
C ALA A 23 7.25 2.39 -13.55
N ASP A 24 8.04 2.32 -12.48
CA ASP A 24 8.50 1.04 -11.92
C ASP A 24 7.36 0.27 -11.25
N ILE A 25 6.43 0.96 -10.59
CA ILE A 25 5.21 0.36 -10.03
C ILE A 25 4.40 -0.27 -11.16
N ARG A 26 4.10 0.49 -12.20
CA ARG A 26 3.35 0.00 -13.37
C ARG A 26 4.04 -1.20 -14.03
N ALA A 27 5.37 -1.16 -14.18
CA ALA A 27 6.12 -2.25 -14.79
C ALA A 27 6.15 -3.54 -13.96
N ALA A 28 5.91 -3.45 -12.65
CA ALA A 28 5.82 -4.60 -11.74
C ALA A 28 4.42 -5.24 -11.72
N LEU A 29 3.40 -4.57 -12.28
CA LEU A 29 2.03 -5.07 -12.32
C LEU A 29 1.81 -6.06 -13.48
N PRO A 30 0.85 -6.99 -13.35
CA PRO A 30 0.28 -7.72 -14.48
C PRO A 30 -0.29 -6.78 -15.54
N ALA A 31 -0.22 -7.19 -16.81
CA ALA A 31 -0.65 -6.35 -17.93
C ALA A 31 -2.14 -5.98 -17.89
N ASP A 32 -2.98 -6.83 -17.29
CA ASP A 32 -4.42 -6.59 -17.10
C ASP A 32 -4.73 -5.53 -16.03
N GLU A 33 -3.82 -5.31 -15.06
CA GLU A 33 -3.98 -4.27 -14.03
C GLU A 33 -3.50 -2.88 -14.50
N HIS A 34 -2.75 -2.80 -15.60
CA HIS A 34 -2.17 -1.53 -16.08
C HIS A 34 -3.24 -0.45 -16.32
N ALA A 35 -4.38 -0.80 -16.91
CA ALA A 35 -5.42 0.17 -17.22
C ALA A 35 -6.09 0.72 -15.94
N ALA A 36 -6.26 -0.11 -14.92
CA ALA A 36 -6.79 0.30 -13.62
C ALA A 36 -5.80 1.21 -12.89
N PHE A 37 -4.51 0.84 -12.87
CA PHE A 37 -3.44 1.69 -12.34
C PHE A 37 -3.41 3.06 -13.03
N ASP A 38 -3.41 3.09 -14.37
CA ASP A 38 -3.35 4.34 -15.14
C ASP A 38 -4.60 5.21 -14.85
N HIS A 39 -5.78 4.59 -14.67
CA HIS A 39 -7.00 5.30 -14.30
C HIS A 39 -6.92 5.91 -12.89
N ASP A 40 -6.54 5.13 -11.88
CA ASP A 40 -6.51 5.58 -10.49
C ASP A 40 -5.50 6.71 -10.29
N ILE A 41 -4.31 6.57 -10.86
CA ILE A 41 -3.25 7.58 -10.78
C ILE A 41 -3.68 8.89 -11.47
N ALA A 42 -4.39 8.80 -12.60
CA ALA A 42 -4.86 9.98 -13.32
C ALA A 42 -6.00 10.73 -12.60
N ASN A 43 -6.77 10.04 -11.76
CA ASN A 43 -7.95 10.59 -11.08
C ASN A 43 -7.72 10.86 -9.58
N ALA A 44 -6.60 10.42 -9.01
CA ALA A 44 -6.24 10.71 -7.63
C ALA A 44 -6.10 12.22 -7.40
N ALA A 45 -6.63 12.70 -6.27
CA ALA A 45 -6.27 14.04 -5.79
C ALA A 45 -4.75 14.07 -5.54
N ILE A 46 -4.12 15.22 -5.82
CA ILE A 46 -2.66 15.34 -5.69
C ILE A 46 -2.17 15.04 -4.27
N ASP A 47 -2.98 15.35 -3.26
CA ASP A 47 -2.68 15.05 -1.85
C ASP A 47 -2.73 13.53 -1.56
N ASP A 48 -3.60 12.79 -2.24
CA ASP A 48 -3.78 11.34 -2.09
C ASP A 48 -2.87 10.51 -3.00
N LEU A 49 -2.26 11.12 -4.02
CA LEU A 49 -1.45 10.43 -5.02
C LEU A 49 -0.36 9.53 -4.40
N PRO A 50 0.38 9.95 -3.35
CA PRO A 50 1.36 9.06 -2.69
C PRO A 50 0.72 7.82 -2.08
N ALA A 51 -0.47 7.94 -1.48
CA ALA A 51 -1.18 6.82 -0.87
C ALA A 51 -1.70 5.85 -1.93
N VAL A 52 -2.31 6.37 -3.00
CA VAL A 52 -2.80 5.57 -4.14
C VAL A 52 -1.64 4.82 -4.81
N ALA A 53 -0.53 5.51 -5.12
CA ALA A 53 0.64 4.87 -5.71
C ALA A 53 1.24 3.79 -4.79
N SER A 54 1.29 4.05 -3.49
CA SER A 54 1.79 3.07 -2.51
C SER A 54 0.92 1.83 -2.41
N ALA A 55 -0.41 1.96 -2.55
CA ALA A 55 -1.33 0.81 -2.58
C ALA A 55 -1.05 -0.10 -3.79
N TRP A 56 -0.82 0.49 -4.96
CA TRP A 56 -0.46 -0.24 -6.18
C TRP A 56 0.92 -0.89 -6.11
N ALA A 57 1.88 -0.29 -5.40
CA ALA A 57 3.22 -0.83 -5.22
C ALA A 57 3.28 -2.13 -4.38
N LYS A 58 2.24 -2.40 -3.57
CA LYS A 58 2.18 -3.59 -2.68
C LYS A 58 2.03 -4.88 -3.46
N THR A 59 2.64 -5.95 -2.94
CA THR A 59 2.46 -7.31 -3.49
C THR A 59 1.06 -7.84 -3.18
N PRO A 60 0.57 -8.87 -3.90
CA PRO A 60 -0.73 -9.48 -3.62
C PRO A 60 -0.87 -9.98 -2.18
N GLU A 61 0.21 -10.50 -1.58
CA GLU A 61 0.23 -10.94 -0.17
C GLU A 61 0.02 -9.75 0.78
N MET A 62 0.67 -8.61 0.52
CA MET A 62 0.50 -7.40 1.33
C MET A 62 -0.90 -6.82 1.18
N ARG A 63 -1.44 -6.77 -0.04
CA ARG A 63 -2.81 -6.31 -0.28
C ARG A 63 -3.81 -7.18 0.48
N GLY A 64 -3.66 -8.51 0.40
CA GLY A 64 -4.51 -9.45 1.15
C GLY A 64 -4.40 -9.31 2.67
N HIS A 65 -3.23 -8.96 3.20
CA HIS A 65 -3.05 -8.66 4.63
C HIS A 65 -3.81 -7.39 5.04
N ASP A 66 -3.72 -6.32 4.24
CA ASP A 66 -4.43 -5.07 4.48
C ASP A 66 -5.95 -5.27 4.41
N ASP A 67 -6.45 -6.03 3.42
CA ASP A 67 -7.87 -6.39 3.30
C ASP A 67 -8.38 -7.16 4.52
N ALA A 68 -7.56 -8.07 5.07
CA ALA A 68 -7.92 -8.82 6.27
C ALA A 68 -8.02 -7.91 7.50
N ILE A 69 -7.10 -6.95 7.66
CA ILE A 69 -7.17 -5.93 8.72
C ILE A 69 -8.41 -5.06 8.53
N ALA A 70 -8.69 -4.59 7.31
CA ALA A 70 -9.86 -3.77 7.00
C ALA A 70 -11.16 -4.51 7.34
N ALA A 71 -11.24 -5.81 7.01
CA ALA A 71 -12.37 -6.66 7.37
C ALA A 71 -12.53 -6.83 8.88
N GLN A 72 -11.41 -6.99 9.62
CA GLN A 72 -11.40 -7.07 11.09
C GLN A 72 -11.99 -5.79 11.72
N VAL A 73 -11.51 -4.63 11.27
CA VAL A 73 -12.00 -3.31 11.71
C VAL A 73 -13.49 -3.14 11.38
N ALA A 74 -13.91 -3.51 10.16
CA ALA A 74 -15.31 -3.43 9.75
C ALA A 74 -16.23 -4.34 10.60
N ALA A 75 -15.71 -5.45 11.11
CA ALA A 75 -16.41 -6.32 12.05
C ALA A 75 -16.41 -5.79 13.50
N GLY A 76 -15.75 -4.66 13.76
CA GLY A 76 -15.63 -4.04 15.07
C GLY A 76 -14.57 -4.66 15.98
N ASP A 77 -13.75 -5.58 15.45
CA ASP A 77 -12.63 -6.14 16.19
C ASP A 77 -11.40 -5.26 15.98
N ASN A 78 -11.18 -4.34 16.93
CA ASN A 78 -10.09 -3.39 16.88
C ASN A 78 -8.84 -3.87 17.64
N GLY A 79 -8.84 -5.13 18.10
CA GLY A 79 -7.75 -5.71 18.87
C GLY A 79 -6.41 -5.63 18.13
N GLY A 80 -5.38 -5.12 18.82
CA GLY A 80 -4.01 -5.05 18.30
C GLY A 80 -3.72 -3.89 17.34
N LEU A 81 -4.69 -3.01 17.11
CA LEU A 81 -4.49 -1.78 16.33
C LEU A 81 -4.06 -0.62 17.24
N PHE A 82 -3.37 0.35 16.64
CA PHE A 82 -2.86 1.52 17.35
C PHE A 82 -3.23 2.78 16.57
N ASN A 83 -3.57 3.84 17.30
CA ASN A 83 -3.71 5.18 16.78
C ASN A 83 -2.36 5.70 16.25
N ALA A 84 -2.41 6.77 15.46
CA ALA A 84 -1.22 7.42 14.93
C ALA A 84 -0.25 7.93 16.02
N ASP A 85 -0.74 8.18 17.25
CA ASP A 85 0.10 8.56 18.39
C ASP A 85 0.71 7.36 19.14
N GLY A 86 0.38 6.13 18.72
CA GLY A 86 0.88 4.89 19.30
C GLY A 86 0.06 4.36 20.48
N THR A 87 -1.06 5.02 20.85
CA THR A 87 -2.01 4.45 21.81
C THR A 87 -2.80 3.32 21.16
N SER A 88 -3.12 2.26 21.91
CA SER A 88 -4.01 1.21 21.41
C SER A 88 -5.39 1.78 21.15
N VAL A 89 -6.04 1.35 20.07
CA VAL A 89 -7.46 1.66 19.89
C VAL A 89 -8.24 0.86 20.94
N GLU A 90 -8.99 1.55 21.79
CA GLU A 90 -9.77 0.90 22.84
C GLU A 90 -10.90 0.09 22.21
N THR A 91 -11.19 -1.08 22.78
CA THR A 91 -12.26 -2.00 22.33
C THR A 91 -13.58 -1.68 23.00
#